data_AF-M2BCA4-F1
#
_entry.id   AF-M2BCA4-F1
#
_cell.length_a   1.000
_cell.length_b   1.000
_cell.length_c   1.000
_cell.angle_alpha   90.00
_cell.angle_beta   90.00
_cell.angle_gamma   90.00
#
_symmetry.space_group_name_H-M   'P 1'
#
loop_
_entity.id
_entity.type
_entity.pdbx_description
1 polymer ?
#
loop_
_entity_poly.entity_id
_entity_poly.type
_entity_poly.pdbx_seq_one_letter_code
_entity_poly.pdbx_strand_id
1 'polypeptide(L)'
;MEIINYANGANMTLPADAQIVQGVSGNAVYLPAGAGTMPITGNRNELTISLWRQWDGVVEADDYRGIFSTANIKAYFDQATDFLTVELAGVKTVTDIKDDQEQAHWCFLFSKNGFFKVYKNAELKAELTTGNYPVDFSEGFTLGGGRTHATFDEVRKYKSVVTEPEIRGLYRLVTKGTQVQQLENIVTEAAPKYLGVVETVPDTKTVIITKGEKFGFVDANPGDWVLSGKTIGGWKVGVCYKWSGLAWKPLEPAINYAKEYHSCLVHLFEIEELKQQTGHFGALFAKVLVAQKAMIDELLVNQAFIKNLVVQKLKIDTDETTDKDFEVDINEDIGISVRNKRGVLFKVSPEGIMQLSDKLFFHLIKYSEIGTSVYFNNDNESCKSVFERYGEISKNAYGKFKNDQIHRISIQKTKGENIDYYCFVHIDGGMTSSGFWHKFTTQTEKYIVTFFGVKNNYTYTRINTPQEIQYPPDGTTIPGRDDPLRYNEYMANECGVDRKIYKTKGTGGYTCSAMCVITPVTHGELFTFNKVIEEQTLPKTTLYDSDPEQISLIMKLDNIPKYKPPKQNILWRDGDVLKIS
;
A
#
# COMPACT_ATOMS: atom_id res chain seq x y z
N MET A 1 -22.44 -15.43 18.04
CA MET A 1 -22.87 -14.61 16.89
C MET A 1 -22.62 -15.44 15.63
N GLU A 2 -23.58 -15.56 14.71
CA GLU A 2 -23.43 -16.43 13.52
C GLU A 2 -23.52 -15.68 12.17
N ILE A 3 -23.96 -14.43 12.16
CA ILE A 3 -24.07 -13.59 10.96
C ILE A 3 -23.53 -12.22 11.32
N ILE A 4 -22.62 -11.69 10.50
CA ILE A 4 -22.21 -10.29 10.50
C ILE A 4 -21.98 -9.89 9.05
N ASN A 5 -22.66 -8.86 8.57
CA ASN A 5 -22.43 -8.33 7.23
C ASN A 5 -21.19 -7.41 7.22
N TYR A 6 -19.98 -7.99 7.36
CA TYR A 6 -18.73 -7.28 7.06
C TYR A 6 -18.13 -7.81 5.75
N ALA A 7 -17.45 -6.92 5.02
CA ALA A 7 -16.61 -7.34 3.91
C ALA A 7 -15.61 -8.41 4.39
N ASN A 8 -15.65 -9.59 3.76
CA ASN A 8 -14.80 -10.77 4.00
C ASN A 8 -15.10 -11.64 5.25
N GLY A 9 -16.38 -11.94 5.55
CA GLY A 9 -16.70 -12.91 6.61
C GLY A 9 -18.10 -13.56 6.58
N ALA A 10 -18.32 -14.46 5.60
CA ALA A 10 -19.40 -15.45 5.40
C ALA A 10 -20.71 -15.07 4.64
N ASN A 11 -20.74 -15.42 3.35
CA ASN A 11 -21.68 -16.34 2.65
C ASN A 11 -23.21 -16.08 2.56
N MET A 12 -23.72 -14.83 2.51
CA MET A 12 -25.09 -14.60 2.01
C MET A 12 -25.10 -14.50 0.48
N THR A 13 -25.88 -15.35 -0.19
CA THR A 13 -26.08 -15.30 -1.65
C THR A 13 -27.16 -14.25 -1.95
N LEU A 14 -26.76 -13.16 -2.60
CA LEU A 14 -27.65 -12.05 -2.97
C LEU A 14 -28.17 -12.21 -4.41
N PRO A 15 -29.36 -11.70 -4.73
CA PRO A 15 -29.85 -11.69 -6.11
C PRO A 15 -29.06 -10.69 -6.97
N ALA A 16 -29.09 -10.85 -8.29
CA ALA A 16 -28.26 -10.08 -9.22
C ALA A 16 -28.58 -8.57 -9.26
N ASP A 17 -29.78 -8.20 -8.81
CA ASP A 17 -30.28 -6.83 -8.72
C ASP A 17 -30.04 -6.18 -7.34
N ALA A 18 -29.42 -6.90 -6.41
CA ALA A 18 -29.01 -6.33 -5.12
C ALA A 18 -27.96 -5.23 -5.33
N GLN A 19 -28.11 -4.12 -4.62
CA GLN A 19 -27.21 -2.96 -4.73
C GLN A 19 -26.51 -2.71 -3.40
N ILE A 20 -25.29 -2.19 -3.48
CA ILE A 20 -24.58 -1.67 -2.31
C ILE A 20 -24.89 -0.18 -2.21
N VAL A 21 -25.44 0.24 -1.08
CA VAL A 21 -25.82 1.63 -0.80
C VAL A 21 -25.21 2.11 0.52
N GLN A 22 -25.33 3.40 0.81
CA GLN A 22 -24.90 3.93 2.10
C GLN A 22 -25.81 3.42 3.22
N GLY A 23 -25.20 2.80 4.23
CA GLY A 23 -25.83 2.33 5.46
C GLY A 23 -25.57 3.25 6.65
N VAL A 24 -26.00 2.78 7.83
CA VAL A 24 -25.87 3.47 9.12
C VAL A 24 -24.44 3.40 9.65
N SER A 25 -23.71 2.30 9.37
CA SER A 25 -22.33 2.10 9.85
C SER A 25 -21.28 2.01 8.72
N GLY A 26 -21.69 2.23 7.47
CA GLY A 26 -20.84 2.05 6.30
C GLY A 26 -21.65 1.69 5.06
N ASN A 27 -21.39 0.51 4.49
CA ASN A 27 -22.11 -0.01 3.33
C ASN A 27 -23.27 -0.92 3.78
N ALA A 28 -24.44 -0.73 3.18
CA ALA A 28 -25.63 -1.56 3.35
C ALA A 28 -26.00 -2.26 2.04
N VAL A 29 -26.86 -3.28 2.13
CA VAL A 29 -27.44 -3.95 0.96
C VAL A 29 -28.85 -3.45 0.72
N TYR A 30 -29.13 -2.92 -0.47
CA TYR A 30 -30.46 -2.61 -0.94
C TYR A 30 -30.98 -3.76 -1.80
N LEU A 31 -32.17 -4.25 -1.46
CA LEU A 31 -32.88 -5.32 -2.16
C LEU A 31 -34.16 -4.75 -2.80
N PRO A 32 -34.17 -4.46 -4.11
CA PRO A 32 -35.38 -4.00 -4.79
C PRO A 32 -36.42 -5.12 -4.88
N ALA A 33 -36.02 -6.29 -5.37
CA ALA A 33 -36.81 -7.52 -5.39
C ALA A 33 -35.99 -8.73 -4.93
N GLY A 34 -36.68 -9.81 -4.54
CA GLY A 34 -36.03 -11.07 -4.18
C GLY A 34 -35.50 -11.10 -2.74
N ALA A 35 -34.52 -11.97 -2.49
CA ALA A 35 -34.03 -12.22 -1.14
C ALA A 35 -32.57 -12.69 -1.11
N GLY A 36 -31.84 -12.30 -0.06
CA GLY A 36 -30.55 -12.88 0.27
C GLY A 36 -30.73 -14.22 0.99
N THR A 37 -30.01 -15.26 0.57
CA THR A 37 -30.13 -16.61 1.18
C THR A 37 -28.82 -17.07 1.78
N MET A 38 -28.89 -17.80 2.89
CA MET A 38 -27.70 -18.35 3.53
C MET A 38 -28.01 -19.72 4.18
N PRO A 39 -27.22 -20.77 3.86
CA PRO A 39 -27.38 -22.07 4.50
C PRO A 39 -26.99 -21.98 5.98
N ILE A 40 -27.84 -22.50 6.87
CA ILE A 40 -27.57 -22.63 8.31
C ILE A 40 -27.92 -24.04 8.74
N THR A 41 -27.04 -24.65 9.51
CA THR A 41 -27.26 -26.00 10.03
C THR A 41 -27.76 -25.99 11.48
N GLY A 42 -28.73 -26.85 11.74
CA GLY A 42 -29.26 -27.17 13.06
C GLY A 42 -30.35 -26.22 13.51
N ASN A 43 -31.40 -26.79 14.09
CA ASN A 43 -32.51 -26.04 14.65
C ASN A 43 -32.08 -25.31 15.93
N ARG A 44 -32.84 -24.28 16.32
CA ARG A 44 -32.55 -23.49 17.52
C ARG A 44 -33.79 -23.34 18.39
N ASN A 45 -33.68 -23.60 19.70
CA ASN A 45 -34.77 -23.34 20.64
C ASN A 45 -34.91 -21.84 20.96
N GLU A 46 -33.85 -21.08 20.73
CA GLU A 46 -33.82 -19.63 20.92
C GLU A 46 -33.10 -18.96 19.76
N LEU A 47 -33.54 -17.77 19.39
CA LEU A 47 -32.95 -17.01 18.30
C LEU A 47 -33.17 -15.52 18.52
N THR A 48 -32.14 -14.72 18.28
CA THR A 48 -32.29 -13.27 18.08
C THR A 48 -31.81 -12.91 16.68
N ILE A 49 -32.59 -12.11 15.98
CA ILE A 49 -32.20 -11.44 14.73
C ILE A 49 -32.23 -9.93 14.99
N SER A 50 -31.11 -9.26 14.80
CA SER A 50 -30.94 -7.81 14.90
C SER A 50 -30.55 -7.27 13.54
N LEU A 51 -31.21 -6.22 13.06
CA LEU A 51 -30.88 -5.60 11.78
C LEU A 51 -31.29 -4.13 11.76
N TRP A 52 -30.65 -3.36 10.90
CA TRP A 52 -31.08 -2.02 10.50
C TRP A 52 -31.83 -2.12 9.18
N ARG A 53 -32.98 -1.45 9.08
CA ARG A 53 -33.82 -1.49 7.89
C ARG A 53 -34.36 -0.11 7.55
N GLN A 54 -34.41 0.19 6.26
CA GLN A 54 -35.07 1.35 5.69
C GLN A 54 -35.86 0.95 4.45
N TRP A 55 -37.15 1.25 4.42
CA TRP A 55 -38.00 1.09 3.25
C TRP A 55 -37.80 2.26 2.27
N ASP A 56 -37.81 1.99 0.97
CA ASP A 56 -37.62 3.03 -0.06
C ASP A 56 -38.91 3.80 -0.42
N GLY A 57 -40.05 3.42 0.17
CA GLY A 57 -41.35 4.04 -0.07
C GLY A 57 -42.16 3.42 -1.22
N VAL A 58 -41.64 2.43 -1.93
CA VAL A 58 -42.34 1.74 -3.03
C VAL A 58 -43.27 0.67 -2.47
N VAL A 59 -44.54 0.73 -2.87
CA VAL A 59 -45.53 -0.33 -2.64
C VAL A 59 -45.91 -0.92 -3.99
N GLU A 60 -45.57 -2.19 -4.21
CA GLU A 60 -46.07 -2.96 -5.35
C GLU A 60 -47.31 -3.76 -4.92
N ALA A 61 -48.36 -3.76 -5.74
CA ALA A 61 -49.68 -4.28 -5.35
C ALA A 61 -49.75 -5.81 -5.21
N ASP A 62 -48.76 -6.53 -5.75
CA ASP A 62 -48.87 -7.96 -6.02
C ASP A 62 -48.04 -8.84 -5.07
N ASP A 63 -47.22 -8.27 -4.18
CA ASP A 63 -46.41 -9.07 -3.23
C ASP A 63 -46.07 -8.34 -1.91
N TYR A 64 -45.68 -9.11 -0.89
CA TYR A 64 -45.28 -8.60 0.42
C TYR A 64 -43.85 -8.03 0.41
N ARG A 65 -43.55 -7.17 1.39
CA ARG A 65 -42.20 -6.64 1.62
C ARG A 65 -41.51 -7.44 2.73
N GLY A 66 -40.65 -8.38 2.37
CA GLY A 66 -39.99 -9.27 3.32
C GLY A 66 -38.99 -8.58 4.23
N ILE A 67 -38.87 -9.07 5.48
CA ILE A 67 -37.76 -8.72 6.39
C ILE A 67 -36.83 -9.92 6.53
N PHE A 68 -37.35 -11.06 6.97
CA PHE A 68 -36.61 -12.32 6.97
C PHE A 68 -37.56 -13.52 6.99
N SER A 69 -37.03 -14.69 6.62
CA SER A 69 -37.72 -15.96 6.82
C SER A 69 -36.78 -17.13 7.13
N THR A 70 -37.38 -18.15 7.72
CA THR A 70 -36.89 -19.52 7.90
C THR A 70 -38.02 -20.47 7.47
N ALA A 71 -37.85 -21.79 7.56
CA ALA A 71 -38.88 -22.73 7.13
C ALA A 71 -40.20 -22.59 7.91
N ASN A 72 -40.15 -22.11 9.17
CA ASN A 72 -41.34 -22.01 10.03
C ASN A 72 -41.55 -20.64 10.69
N ILE A 73 -40.74 -19.63 10.38
CA ILE A 73 -40.91 -18.25 10.88
C ILE A 73 -40.73 -17.28 9.73
N LYS A 74 -41.67 -16.35 9.56
CA LYS A 74 -41.62 -15.29 8.55
C LYS A 74 -42.01 -13.95 9.16
N ALA A 75 -41.23 -12.91 8.90
CA ALA A 75 -41.57 -11.52 9.25
C ALA A 75 -41.55 -10.65 7.99
N TYR A 76 -42.65 -9.95 7.73
CA TYR A 76 -42.83 -9.15 6.51
C TYR A 76 -43.87 -8.05 6.69
N PHE A 77 -43.82 -6.98 5.89
CA PHE A 77 -44.92 -6.03 5.79
C PHE A 77 -45.92 -6.51 4.73
N ASP A 78 -47.17 -6.68 5.15
CA ASP A 78 -48.23 -7.20 4.31
C ASP A 78 -48.76 -6.12 3.36
N GLN A 79 -48.97 -6.48 2.09
CA GLN A 79 -49.38 -5.52 1.06
C GLN A 79 -50.79 -4.96 1.27
N ALA A 80 -51.70 -5.75 1.86
CA ALA A 80 -53.11 -5.39 2.00
C ALA A 80 -53.34 -4.53 3.24
N THR A 81 -52.63 -4.83 4.32
CA THR A 81 -52.77 -4.15 5.62
C THR A 81 -51.71 -3.09 5.87
N ASP A 82 -50.59 -3.12 5.13
CA ASP A 82 -49.42 -2.25 5.28
C ASP A 82 -48.69 -2.39 6.63
N PHE A 83 -49.09 -3.37 7.45
CA PHE A 83 -48.53 -3.61 8.77
C PHE A 83 -47.57 -4.81 8.77
N LEU A 84 -46.65 -4.79 9.73
CA LEU A 84 -45.79 -5.92 10.02
C LEU A 84 -46.66 -7.13 10.39
N THR A 85 -46.48 -8.21 9.66
CA THR A 85 -47.08 -9.51 9.87
C THR A 85 -45.99 -10.50 10.26
N VAL A 86 -46.25 -11.25 11.32
CA VAL A 86 -45.38 -12.35 11.76
C VAL A 86 -46.16 -13.65 11.55
N GLU A 87 -45.56 -14.58 10.83
CA GLU A 87 -46.06 -15.94 10.64
C GLU A 87 -45.19 -16.90 11.44
N LEU A 88 -45.82 -17.63 12.37
CA LEU A 88 -45.17 -18.58 13.27
C LEU A 88 -45.78 -19.96 13.06
N ALA A 89 -45.01 -20.89 12.49
CA ALA A 89 -45.44 -22.24 12.13
C ALA A 89 -46.77 -22.27 11.34
N GLY A 90 -46.91 -21.35 10.36
CA GLY A 90 -48.10 -21.21 9.51
C GLY A 90 -49.22 -20.34 10.09
N VAL A 91 -49.12 -19.91 11.35
CA VAL A 91 -50.10 -19.01 11.97
C VAL A 91 -49.71 -17.57 11.73
N LYS A 92 -50.55 -16.83 11.00
CA LYS A 92 -50.33 -15.42 10.67
C LYS A 92 -50.90 -14.50 11.75
N THR A 93 -50.11 -13.53 12.21
CA THR A 93 -50.54 -12.46 13.10
C THR A 93 -50.13 -11.10 12.54
N VAL A 94 -51.11 -10.26 12.23
CA VAL A 94 -50.91 -8.88 11.78
C VAL A 94 -50.79 -7.98 13.00
N THR A 95 -49.74 -7.14 13.04
CA THR A 95 -49.53 -6.15 14.11
C THR A 95 -50.07 -4.78 13.72
N ASP A 96 -49.90 -3.76 14.57
CA ASP A 96 -50.19 -2.35 14.26
C ASP A 96 -48.94 -1.55 13.86
N ILE A 97 -47.81 -2.24 13.62
CA ILE A 97 -46.51 -1.62 13.38
C ILE A 97 -46.33 -1.36 11.89
N LYS A 98 -46.10 -0.08 11.53
CA LYS A 98 -45.80 0.33 10.15
C LYS A 98 -44.31 0.30 9.83
N ASP A 99 -44.05 0.25 8.54
CA ASP A 99 -42.73 0.35 7.95
C ASP A 99 -42.20 1.81 7.98
N ASP A 100 -40.88 1.97 7.98
CA ASP A 100 -40.22 3.28 8.05
C ASP A 100 -39.39 3.57 6.80
N GLN A 101 -39.54 4.78 6.29
CA GLN A 101 -38.65 5.32 5.26
C GLN A 101 -37.35 5.89 5.84
N GLU A 102 -37.23 5.94 7.17
CA GLU A 102 -35.98 6.24 7.88
C GLU A 102 -35.31 4.94 8.34
N GLN A 103 -33.99 4.98 8.51
CA GLN A 103 -33.25 3.85 9.08
C GLN A 103 -33.72 3.58 10.51
N ALA A 104 -34.31 2.41 10.73
CA ALA A 104 -34.76 1.93 12.03
C ALA A 104 -34.05 0.63 12.40
N HIS A 105 -33.74 0.48 13.70
CA HIS A 105 -33.20 -0.75 14.25
C HIS A 105 -34.33 -1.69 14.63
N TRP A 106 -34.24 -2.94 14.19
CA TRP A 106 -35.21 -3.99 14.47
C TRP A 106 -34.53 -5.16 15.17
N CYS A 107 -35.18 -5.67 16.22
CA CYS A 107 -34.76 -6.87 16.94
C CYS A 107 -35.93 -7.83 17.08
N PHE A 108 -35.77 -9.05 16.57
CA PHE A 108 -36.75 -10.13 16.63
C PHE A 108 -36.20 -11.25 17.52
N LEU A 109 -36.90 -11.55 18.60
CA LEU A 109 -36.48 -12.52 19.59
C LEU A 109 -37.47 -13.68 19.61
N PHE A 110 -36.98 -14.89 19.43
CA PHE A 110 -37.76 -16.12 19.53
C PHE A 110 -37.24 -16.97 20.69
N SER A 111 -38.15 -17.46 21.53
CA SER A 111 -37.90 -18.50 22.53
C SER A 111 -38.99 -19.56 22.42
N LYS A 112 -38.61 -20.83 22.27
CA LYS A 112 -39.52 -21.97 22.21
C LYS A 112 -40.33 -22.09 23.50
N ASN A 113 -41.64 -22.38 23.40
CA ASN A 113 -42.57 -22.43 24.54
C ASN A 113 -42.60 -21.13 25.38
N GLY A 114 -42.29 -20.00 24.76
CA GLY A 114 -42.18 -18.72 25.44
C GLY A 114 -42.83 -17.64 24.57
N PHE A 115 -42.00 -16.89 23.86
CA PHE A 115 -42.45 -15.71 23.14
C PHE A 115 -41.74 -15.52 21.80
N PHE A 116 -42.39 -14.72 20.96
CA PHE A 116 -41.78 -14.00 19.85
C PHE A 116 -41.96 -12.50 20.11
N LYS A 117 -40.86 -11.77 20.33
CA LYS A 117 -40.87 -10.33 20.62
C LYS A 117 -40.29 -9.54 19.46
N VAL A 118 -40.92 -8.41 19.16
CA VAL A 118 -40.47 -7.44 18.17
C VAL A 118 -40.11 -6.15 18.89
N TYR A 119 -38.85 -5.76 18.79
CA TYR A 119 -38.34 -4.47 19.24
C TYR A 119 -38.02 -3.60 18.03
N LYS A 120 -38.38 -2.32 18.11
CA LYS A 120 -38.03 -1.27 17.14
C LYS A 120 -37.36 -0.13 17.90
N ASN A 121 -36.16 0.27 17.48
CA ASN A 121 -35.34 1.29 18.14
C ASN A 121 -35.17 1.04 19.65
N ALA A 122 -34.94 -0.22 20.02
CA ALA A 122 -34.84 -0.73 21.39
C ALA A 122 -36.10 -0.59 22.28
N GLU A 123 -37.25 -0.32 21.69
CA GLU A 123 -38.55 -0.35 22.37
C GLU A 123 -39.35 -1.58 21.95
N LEU A 124 -39.94 -2.29 22.92
CA LEU A 124 -40.82 -3.42 22.63
C LEU A 124 -42.10 -2.90 21.94
N LYS A 125 -42.44 -3.47 20.78
CA LYS A 125 -43.62 -3.10 20.00
C LYS A 125 -44.66 -4.21 19.90
N ALA A 126 -44.24 -5.47 19.84
CA ALA A 126 -45.16 -6.61 19.83
C ALA A 126 -44.57 -7.80 20.58
N GLU A 127 -45.45 -8.58 21.19
CA GLU A 127 -45.14 -9.86 21.84
C GLU A 127 -46.21 -10.89 21.48
N LEU A 128 -45.79 -12.04 20.98
CA LEU A 128 -46.64 -13.15 20.56
C LEU A 128 -46.22 -14.41 21.33
N THR A 129 -47.14 -15.34 21.53
CA THR A 129 -46.82 -16.64 22.16
C THR A 129 -46.31 -17.63 21.12
N THR A 130 -45.25 -18.38 21.46
CA THR A 130 -44.67 -19.43 20.60
C THR A 130 -45.04 -20.82 21.09
N GLY A 131 -45.05 -21.81 20.17
CA GLY A 131 -45.36 -23.20 20.48
C GLY A 131 -44.14 -24.08 20.76
N ASN A 132 -44.39 -25.39 20.88
CA ASN A 132 -43.38 -26.42 21.13
C ASN A 132 -42.66 -26.85 19.85
N TYR A 133 -42.07 -25.91 19.13
CA TYR A 133 -41.23 -26.18 17.96
C TYR A 133 -39.97 -25.31 18.04
N PRO A 134 -38.81 -25.80 17.59
CA PRO A 134 -37.63 -24.96 17.44
C PRO A 134 -37.76 -24.11 16.17
N VAL A 135 -36.90 -23.11 16.00
CA VAL A 135 -36.69 -22.47 14.69
C VAL A 135 -36.10 -23.51 13.74
N ASP A 136 -36.76 -23.68 12.60
CA ASP A 136 -36.40 -24.65 11.57
C ASP A 136 -35.58 -23.98 10.47
N PHE A 137 -34.30 -24.37 10.39
CA PHE A 137 -33.34 -23.87 9.39
C PHE A 137 -33.11 -24.86 8.25
N SER A 138 -33.99 -25.85 8.04
CA SER A 138 -33.86 -26.82 6.94
C SER A 138 -33.81 -26.17 5.55
N GLU A 139 -34.50 -25.04 5.38
CA GLU A 139 -34.45 -24.20 4.16
C GLU A 139 -33.40 -23.06 4.24
N GLY A 140 -32.59 -23.03 5.29
CA GLY A 140 -31.64 -21.95 5.58
C GLY A 140 -32.30 -20.71 6.18
N PHE A 141 -31.64 -19.57 6.03
CA PHE A 141 -32.15 -18.26 6.40
C PHE A 141 -32.23 -17.36 5.18
N THR A 142 -33.31 -16.60 5.12
CA THR A 142 -33.61 -15.68 4.04
C THR A 142 -33.72 -14.27 4.63
N LEU A 143 -33.01 -13.31 4.06
CA LEU A 143 -33.13 -11.88 4.32
C LEU A 143 -33.93 -11.23 3.19
N GLY A 144 -34.98 -10.48 3.51
CA GLY A 144 -35.93 -9.97 2.52
C GLY A 144 -36.97 -11.02 2.11
N GLY A 145 -37.36 -11.02 0.84
CA GLY A 145 -38.43 -11.84 0.28
C GLY A 145 -39.52 -11.01 -0.40
N GLY A 146 -40.16 -11.58 -1.42
CA GLY A 146 -41.17 -10.90 -2.23
C GLY A 146 -40.62 -9.67 -2.95
N ARG A 147 -41.30 -8.53 -2.82
CA ARG A 147 -40.90 -7.21 -3.36
C ARG A 147 -40.37 -6.35 -2.23
N THR A 148 -39.14 -6.65 -1.82
CA THR A 148 -38.57 -6.17 -0.54
C THR A 148 -38.44 -4.65 -0.45
N HIS A 149 -37.99 -3.99 -1.52
CA HIS A 149 -37.89 -2.53 -1.62
C HIS A 149 -37.26 -1.86 -0.38
N ALA A 150 -36.20 -2.49 0.16
CA ALA A 150 -35.62 -2.05 1.42
C ALA A 150 -34.10 -2.23 1.47
N THR A 151 -33.48 -1.33 2.22
CA THR A 151 -32.07 -1.38 2.59
C THR A 151 -31.92 -2.10 3.93
N PHE A 152 -30.94 -3.00 4.03
CA PHE A 152 -30.55 -3.71 5.24
C PHE A 152 -29.10 -3.45 5.60
N ASP A 153 -28.85 -3.11 6.86
CA ASP A 153 -27.51 -2.90 7.41
C ASP A 153 -27.35 -3.66 8.74
N GLU A 154 -26.12 -3.93 9.17
CA GLU A 154 -25.79 -4.47 10.49
C GLU A 154 -26.63 -5.71 10.90
N VAL A 155 -26.87 -6.60 9.92
CA VAL A 155 -27.64 -7.83 10.11
C VAL A 155 -26.84 -8.81 10.96
N ARG A 156 -27.38 -9.14 12.14
CA ARG A 156 -26.76 -9.98 13.15
C ARG A 156 -27.72 -11.04 13.67
N LYS A 157 -27.20 -12.24 13.90
CA LYS A 157 -27.96 -13.38 14.44
C LYS A 157 -27.27 -13.99 15.66
N TYR A 158 -28.04 -14.23 16.72
CA TYR A 158 -27.58 -14.82 17.98
C TYR A 158 -28.32 -16.12 18.26
N LYS A 159 -27.61 -17.10 18.83
CA LYS A 159 -28.13 -18.43 19.18
C LYS A 159 -29.00 -18.45 20.44
N SER A 160 -29.19 -17.29 21.06
CA SER A 160 -29.87 -17.10 22.33
C SER A 160 -30.77 -15.87 22.23
N VAL A 161 -31.70 -15.77 23.16
CA VAL A 161 -32.42 -14.52 23.39
C VAL A 161 -31.49 -13.51 24.05
N VAL A 162 -31.36 -12.32 23.44
CA VAL A 162 -30.62 -11.20 24.05
C VAL A 162 -31.48 -10.47 25.08
N THR A 163 -30.85 -9.89 26.08
CA THR A 163 -31.47 -9.09 27.14
C THR A 163 -31.79 -7.67 26.66
N GLU A 164 -32.72 -6.98 27.31
CA GLU A 164 -33.04 -5.58 26.95
C GLU A 164 -31.84 -4.62 26.99
N PRO A 165 -30.90 -4.71 27.96
CA PRO A 165 -29.67 -3.93 27.92
C PRO A 165 -28.83 -4.19 26.67
N GLU A 166 -28.74 -5.45 26.23
CA GLU A 166 -28.02 -5.80 24.99
C GLU A 166 -28.72 -5.22 23.76
N ILE A 167 -30.06 -5.26 23.69
CA ILE A 167 -30.84 -4.63 22.60
C ILE A 167 -30.58 -3.11 22.57
N ARG A 168 -30.61 -2.44 23.73
CA ARG A 168 -30.28 -1.01 23.85
C ARG A 168 -28.86 -0.71 23.41
N GLY A 169 -27.91 -1.60 23.73
CA GLY A 169 -26.54 -1.54 23.27
C GLY A 169 -26.44 -1.61 21.74
N LEU A 170 -27.06 -2.62 21.12
CA LEU A 170 -27.07 -2.81 19.67
C LEU A 170 -27.65 -1.59 18.92
N TYR A 171 -28.71 -0.99 19.45
CA TYR A 171 -29.29 0.23 18.89
C TYR A 171 -28.36 1.45 19.04
N ARG A 172 -27.86 1.71 20.26
CA ARG A 172 -27.13 2.95 20.59
C ARG A 172 -25.71 3.00 20.04
N LEU A 173 -25.06 1.84 19.90
CA LEU A 173 -23.71 1.75 19.34
C LEU A 173 -23.68 2.13 17.86
N VAL A 174 -24.71 1.73 17.11
CA VAL A 174 -24.78 1.94 15.67
C VAL A 174 -25.34 3.34 15.34
N THR A 175 -26.35 3.84 16.07
CA THR A 175 -26.94 5.18 15.85
C THR A 175 -25.99 6.36 16.00
N LYS A 176 -24.97 6.26 16.85
CA LYS A 176 -24.17 7.42 17.27
C LYS A 176 -22.74 7.44 16.73
N GLY A 177 -22.37 6.50 15.86
CA GLY A 177 -21.00 6.36 15.36
C GLY A 177 -20.00 6.26 16.52
N THR A 178 -19.93 5.11 17.19
CA THR A 178 -19.01 4.75 18.28
C THR A 178 -18.25 5.92 18.95
N GLN A 179 -18.95 6.81 19.67
CA GLN A 179 -18.30 7.70 20.63
C GLN A 179 -18.08 6.91 21.93
N VAL A 180 -16.86 6.39 22.10
CA VAL A 180 -16.41 5.54 23.22
C VAL A 180 -16.78 6.12 24.60
N GLN A 181 -16.87 7.44 24.75
CA GLN A 181 -17.25 8.12 25.99
C GLN A 181 -18.72 7.93 26.42
N GLN A 182 -19.65 7.59 25.52
CA GLN A 182 -21.06 7.34 25.90
C GLN A 182 -21.34 5.87 26.23
N LEU A 183 -20.49 4.96 25.77
CA LEU A 183 -20.47 3.55 26.16
C LEU A 183 -20.21 3.41 27.66
N GLU A 184 -19.28 4.22 28.18
CA GLU A 184 -19.00 4.31 29.62
C GLU A 184 -20.24 4.74 30.40
N ASN A 185 -20.98 5.75 29.95
CA ASN A 185 -22.18 6.23 30.67
C ASN A 185 -23.32 5.20 30.73
N ILE A 186 -23.56 4.43 29.65
CA ILE A 186 -24.65 3.43 29.61
C ILE A 186 -24.29 2.19 30.44
N VAL A 187 -23.03 1.76 30.39
CA VAL A 187 -22.54 0.65 31.23
C VAL A 187 -22.51 1.06 32.71
N THR A 188 -22.23 2.33 33.01
CA THR A 188 -22.22 2.86 34.38
C THR A 188 -23.63 3.08 34.96
N GLU A 189 -24.66 3.29 34.14
CA GLU A 189 -26.05 3.44 34.61
C GLU A 189 -26.80 2.12 34.83
N ALA A 190 -26.41 1.04 34.13
CA ALA A 190 -27.08 -0.27 34.22
C ALA A 190 -26.41 -1.24 35.21
N ALA A 191 -25.18 -0.99 35.64
CA ALA A 191 -24.50 -1.82 36.62
C ALA A 191 -25.01 -1.51 38.04
N PRO A 192 -25.43 -2.54 38.81
CA PRO A 192 -25.69 -2.40 40.24
C PRO A 192 -24.57 -1.64 40.95
N LYS A 193 -24.90 -0.56 41.66
CA LYS A 193 -23.93 0.26 42.39
C LYS A 193 -24.34 0.55 43.82
N TYR A 194 -23.32 0.90 44.61
CA TYR A 194 -23.51 1.39 45.96
C TYR A 194 -23.95 2.86 45.92
N LEU A 195 -25.09 3.17 46.54
CA LEU A 195 -25.67 4.53 46.52
C LEU A 195 -25.25 5.38 47.72
N GLY A 196 -24.87 4.76 48.85
CA GLY A 196 -24.48 5.45 50.07
C GLY A 196 -25.15 4.91 51.34
N VAL A 197 -25.09 5.69 52.41
CA VAL A 197 -25.65 5.39 53.72
C VAL A 197 -27.04 5.99 53.84
N VAL A 198 -27.97 5.24 54.41
CA VAL A 198 -29.32 5.69 54.76
C VAL A 198 -29.55 5.54 56.25
N GLU A 199 -30.29 6.48 56.85
CA GLU A 199 -30.61 6.45 58.29
C GLU A 199 -32.09 6.17 58.59
N THR A 200 -32.94 6.20 57.56
CA THR A 200 -34.38 5.90 57.63
C THR A 200 -34.70 4.69 56.78
N VAL A 201 -35.82 4.02 57.07
CA VAL A 201 -36.31 2.89 56.28
C VAL A 201 -37.14 3.41 55.09
N PRO A 202 -36.67 3.21 53.85
CA PRO A 202 -37.46 3.50 52.66
C PRO A 202 -38.36 2.29 52.31
N ASP A 203 -39.63 2.56 52.03
CA ASP A 203 -40.60 1.61 51.48
C ASP A 203 -40.69 1.66 49.93
N THR A 204 -40.05 2.66 49.33
CA THR A 204 -39.99 2.87 47.88
C THR A 204 -38.56 2.77 47.35
N LYS A 205 -38.39 2.86 46.03
CA LYS A 205 -37.07 2.91 45.37
C LYS A 205 -36.27 4.17 45.75
N THR A 206 -36.92 5.22 46.24
CA THR A 206 -36.27 6.49 46.56
C THR A 206 -35.73 6.44 47.99
N VAL A 207 -34.43 6.70 48.13
CA VAL A 207 -33.73 6.70 49.42
C VAL A 207 -33.13 8.06 49.72
N ILE A 208 -32.97 8.38 51.01
CA ILE A 208 -32.29 9.61 51.44
C ILE A 208 -30.87 9.25 51.85
N ILE A 209 -29.91 9.57 50.99
CA ILE A 209 -28.50 9.32 51.25
C ILE A 209 -27.94 10.39 52.19
N THR A 210 -27.49 9.97 53.36
CA THR A 210 -26.85 10.83 54.38
C THR A 210 -25.34 10.85 54.25
N LYS A 211 -24.74 9.86 53.59
CA LYS A 211 -23.30 9.80 53.26
C LYS A 211 -23.07 9.03 51.96
N GLY A 212 -22.34 9.60 51.01
CA GLY A 212 -22.03 8.97 49.72
C GLY A 212 -21.72 10.00 48.65
N GLU A 213 -21.48 9.54 47.42
CA GLU A 213 -21.16 10.44 46.29
C GLU A 213 -22.30 11.41 45.97
N LYS A 214 -23.55 11.02 46.24
CA LYS A 214 -24.74 11.85 46.03
C LYS A 214 -25.53 11.96 47.34
N PHE A 215 -25.68 13.18 47.85
CA PHE A 215 -26.46 13.47 49.06
C PHE A 215 -27.93 13.75 48.72
N GLY A 216 -28.83 13.39 49.63
CA GLY A 216 -30.27 13.66 49.49
C GLY A 216 -31.03 12.54 48.79
N PHE A 217 -32.14 12.87 48.13
CA PHE A 217 -33.03 11.90 47.51
C PHE A 217 -32.40 11.28 46.25
N VAL A 218 -32.27 9.95 46.24
CA VAL A 218 -31.73 9.17 45.13
C VAL A 218 -32.68 8.02 44.81
N ASP A 219 -33.06 7.88 43.54
CA ASP A 219 -33.82 6.73 43.04
C ASP A 219 -32.89 5.54 42.76
N ALA A 220 -33.18 4.40 43.37
CA ALA A 220 -32.44 3.17 43.14
C ALA A 220 -32.90 2.42 41.88
N ASN A 221 -31.94 1.95 41.08
CA ASN A 221 -32.19 0.98 40.01
C ASN A 221 -32.22 -0.45 40.59
N PRO A 222 -32.89 -1.42 39.92
CA PRO A 222 -32.81 -2.81 40.32
C PRO A 222 -31.35 -3.30 40.44
N GLY A 223 -31.00 -3.81 41.61
CA GLY A 223 -29.67 -4.26 41.95
C GLY A 223 -28.83 -3.25 42.72
N ASP A 224 -29.16 -1.96 42.74
CA ASP A 224 -28.44 -0.97 43.55
C ASP A 224 -28.57 -1.31 45.04
N TRP A 225 -27.57 -0.93 45.84
CA TRP A 225 -27.58 -1.19 47.28
C TRP A 225 -27.18 0.03 48.11
N VAL A 226 -27.67 0.05 49.34
CA VAL A 226 -27.37 1.07 50.36
C VAL A 226 -26.83 0.39 51.62
N LEU A 227 -26.16 1.17 52.46
CA LEU A 227 -25.73 0.76 53.80
C LEU A 227 -26.68 1.35 54.82
N SER A 228 -27.19 0.53 55.73
CA SER A 228 -27.96 1.04 56.88
C SER A 228 -27.02 1.66 57.92
N GLY A 229 -27.19 2.95 58.17
CA GLY A 229 -26.42 3.71 59.17
C GLY A 229 -26.95 3.58 60.59
N LYS A 230 -28.19 3.10 60.77
CA LYS A 230 -28.88 2.97 62.07
C LYS A 230 -29.79 1.75 62.11
N THR A 231 -29.94 1.16 63.28
CA THR A 231 -30.92 0.08 63.47
C THR A 231 -32.32 0.66 63.68
N ILE A 232 -33.17 0.59 62.65
CA ILE A 232 -34.53 1.15 62.69
C ILE A 232 -35.47 0.38 61.74
N GLY A 233 -36.73 0.16 62.13
CA GLY A 233 -37.76 -0.42 61.26
C GLY A 233 -37.41 -1.77 60.61
N GLY A 234 -36.65 -2.62 61.31
CA GLY A 234 -36.18 -3.92 60.80
C GLY A 234 -34.89 -3.85 59.96
N TRP A 235 -34.35 -2.65 59.72
CA TRP A 235 -33.02 -2.46 59.15
C TRP A 235 -31.97 -2.55 60.25
N LYS A 236 -30.90 -3.31 60.04
CA LYS A 236 -29.80 -3.48 61.00
C LYS A 236 -28.63 -2.57 60.62
N VAL A 237 -28.09 -1.84 61.58
CA VAL A 237 -26.88 -1.03 61.36
C VAL A 237 -25.74 -1.89 60.82
N GLY A 238 -25.03 -1.37 59.81
CA GLY A 238 -23.90 -2.07 59.19
C GLY A 238 -24.28 -3.11 58.15
N VAL A 239 -25.57 -3.37 57.91
CA VAL A 239 -26.04 -4.29 56.88
C VAL A 239 -26.30 -3.54 55.56
N CYS A 240 -25.88 -4.15 54.45
CA CYS A 240 -26.24 -3.68 53.12
C CYS A 240 -27.63 -4.17 52.71
N TYR A 241 -28.42 -3.30 52.09
CA TYR A 241 -29.74 -3.62 51.54
C TYR A 241 -29.75 -3.37 50.04
N LYS A 242 -30.19 -4.35 49.25
CA LYS A 242 -30.23 -4.30 47.79
C LYS A 242 -31.65 -4.14 47.28
N TRP A 243 -31.87 -3.21 46.35
CA TRP A 243 -33.17 -2.99 45.73
C TRP A 243 -33.47 -4.09 44.71
N SER A 244 -34.54 -4.84 44.90
CA SER A 244 -34.93 -5.92 43.98
C SER A 244 -35.77 -5.45 42.78
N GLY A 245 -36.06 -4.14 42.69
CA GLY A 245 -37.10 -3.60 41.81
C GLY A 245 -38.49 -3.48 42.48
N LEU A 246 -38.70 -4.18 43.60
CA LEU A 246 -39.97 -4.20 44.35
C LEU A 246 -39.79 -3.91 45.85
N ALA A 247 -38.68 -4.36 46.45
CA ALA A 247 -38.39 -4.13 47.86
C ALA A 247 -36.88 -4.14 48.14
N TRP A 248 -36.48 -3.53 49.25
CA TRP A 248 -35.13 -3.63 49.80
C TRP A 248 -34.93 -4.97 50.49
N LYS A 249 -33.89 -5.71 50.10
CA LYS A 249 -33.56 -7.02 50.65
C LYS A 249 -32.22 -6.98 51.40
N PRO A 250 -32.14 -7.48 52.64
CA PRO A 250 -30.87 -7.52 53.39
C PRO A 250 -29.88 -8.48 52.74
N LEU A 251 -28.62 -8.06 52.65
CA LEU A 251 -27.51 -8.87 52.17
C LEU A 251 -26.81 -9.54 53.36
N GLU A 252 -27.44 -10.56 53.93
CA GLU A 252 -26.90 -11.36 55.03
C GLU A 252 -26.81 -12.85 54.62
N PRO A 253 -25.80 -13.60 55.11
CA PRO A 253 -24.64 -13.12 55.87
C PRO A 253 -23.63 -12.37 54.98
N ALA A 254 -22.95 -11.35 55.51
CA ALA A 254 -22.06 -10.46 54.76
C ALA A 254 -20.95 -11.17 53.96
N ILE A 255 -20.51 -12.35 54.43
CA ILE A 255 -19.47 -13.16 53.76
C ILE A 255 -19.85 -13.57 52.32
N ASN A 256 -21.14 -13.69 52.03
CA ASN A 256 -21.66 -14.06 50.71
C ASN A 256 -21.75 -12.87 49.75
N TYR A 257 -21.57 -11.65 50.25
CA TYR A 257 -21.76 -10.40 49.53
C TYR A 257 -20.52 -9.51 49.63
N ALA A 258 -19.35 -10.13 49.51
CA ALA A 258 -18.06 -9.47 49.73
C ALA A 258 -17.90 -8.20 48.87
N LYS A 259 -18.42 -8.19 47.63
CA LYS A 259 -18.38 -7.04 46.73
C LYS A 259 -19.18 -5.87 47.29
N GLU A 260 -20.43 -6.10 47.68
CA GLU A 260 -21.33 -5.06 48.17
C GLU A 260 -20.84 -4.45 49.49
N TYR A 261 -20.31 -5.28 50.39
CA TYR A 261 -19.73 -4.83 51.66
C TYR A 261 -18.36 -4.15 51.47
N HIS A 262 -17.58 -4.54 50.46
CA HIS A 262 -16.34 -3.87 50.12
C HIS A 262 -16.58 -2.42 49.69
N SER A 263 -17.62 -2.17 48.87
CA SER A 263 -17.94 -0.83 48.35
C SER A 263 -18.36 0.17 49.42
N CYS A 264 -18.82 -0.29 50.60
CA CYS A 264 -19.26 0.57 51.68
C CYS A 264 -18.29 0.61 52.88
N LEU A 265 -17.09 0.03 52.75
CA LEU A 265 -16.08 -0.05 53.81
C LEU A 265 -15.76 1.30 54.45
N VAL A 266 -15.54 2.34 53.65
CA VAL A 266 -15.21 3.67 54.16
C VAL A 266 -16.32 4.18 55.09
N HIS A 267 -17.57 4.11 54.66
CA HIS A 267 -18.70 4.58 55.46
C HIS A 267 -18.98 3.68 56.67
N LEU A 268 -18.73 2.37 56.57
CA LEU A 268 -18.78 1.46 57.71
C LEU A 268 -17.84 1.92 58.83
N PHE A 269 -16.63 2.40 58.51
CA PHE A 269 -15.69 2.95 59.50
C PHE A 269 -16.11 4.29 60.10
N GLU A 270 -17.01 5.00 59.45
CA GLU A 270 -17.54 6.28 59.93
C GLU A 270 -18.78 6.14 60.81
N ILE A 271 -19.39 4.96 60.88
CA ILE A 271 -20.51 4.68 61.79
C ILE A 271 -19.93 4.40 63.19
N GLU A 272 -20.19 5.31 64.13
CA GLU A 272 -19.63 5.23 65.49
C GLU A 272 -19.99 3.94 66.21
N GLU A 273 -21.21 3.45 66.03
CA GLU A 273 -21.74 2.21 66.61
C GLU A 273 -20.94 0.96 66.17
N LEU A 274 -20.28 1.02 65.00
CA LEU A 274 -19.54 -0.10 64.42
C LEU A 274 -18.03 -0.04 64.65
N LYS A 275 -17.47 1.15 64.96
CA LYS A 275 -16.04 1.32 65.30
C LYS A 275 -15.59 0.40 66.45
N GLN A 276 -16.50 -0.03 67.31
CA GLN A 276 -16.20 -0.89 68.46
C GLN A 276 -16.26 -2.40 68.15
N GLN A 277 -16.71 -2.84 66.97
CA GLN A 277 -16.90 -4.25 66.62
C GLN A 277 -15.77 -4.83 65.74
N THR A 278 -14.54 -4.85 66.26
CA THR A 278 -13.28 -5.11 65.52
C THR A 278 -13.16 -6.46 64.79
N GLY A 279 -13.90 -7.50 65.20
CA GLY A 279 -13.77 -8.86 64.65
C GLY A 279 -14.30 -9.04 63.21
N HIS A 280 -15.37 -8.34 62.84
CA HIS A 280 -15.94 -8.40 61.49
C HIS A 280 -15.12 -7.58 60.49
N PHE A 281 -14.64 -6.41 60.93
CA PHE A 281 -13.87 -5.48 60.09
C PHE A 281 -12.46 -5.96 59.78
N GLY A 282 -11.79 -6.65 60.72
CA GLY A 282 -10.45 -7.21 60.48
C GLY A 282 -10.40 -8.23 59.34
N ALA A 283 -11.44 -9.06 59.20
CA ALA A 283 -11.53 -10.08 58.15
C ALA A 283 -11.78 -9.47 56.75
N LEU A 284 -12.61 -8.42 56.68
CA LEU A 284 -12.82 -7.65 55.45
C LEU A 284 -11.55 -6.91 55.05
N PHE A 285 -10.85 -6.26 55.98
CA PHE A 285 -9.60 -5.54 55.73
C PHE A 285 -8.46 -6.45 55.23
N ALA A 286 -8.31 -7.65 55.82
CA ALA A 286 -7.32 -8.62 55.39
C ALA A 286 -7.56 -9.12 53.95
N LYS A 287 -8.82 -9.32 53.55
CA LYS A 287 -9.16 -9.73 52.17
C LYS A 287 -8.82 -8.66 51.14
N VAL A 288 -8.98 -7.38 51.47
CA VAL A 288 -8.63 -6.26 50.57
C VAL A 288 -7.12 -6.18 50.34
N LEU A 289 -6.33 -6.28 51.41
CA LEU A 289 -4.87 -6.25 51.31
C LEU A 289 -4.34 -7.45 50.50
N VAL A 290 -4.93 -8.63 50.67
CA VAL A 290 -4.55 -9.84 49.92
C VAL A 290 -4.97 -9.74 48.44
N ALA A 291 -6.15 -9.21 48.13
CA ALA A 291 -6.61 -9.03 46.76
C ALA A 291 -5.80 -7.96 46.00
N GLN A 292 -5.45 -6.85 46.66
CA GLN A 292 -4.57 -5.82 46.08
C GLN A 292 -3.16 -6.36 45.84
N LYS A 293 -2.62 -7.15 46.77
CA LYS A 293 -1.34 -7.82 46.57
C LYS A 293 -1.38 -8.80 45.40
N ALA A 294 -2.43 -9.62 45.28
CA ALA A 294 -2.60 -10.54 44.17
C ALA A 294 -2.73 -9.82 42.82
N MET A 295 -3.47 -8.70 42.76
CA MET A 295 -3.57 -7.87 41.56
C MET A 295 -2.22 -7.22 41.19
N ILE A 296 -1.45 -6.74 42.17
CA ILE A 296 -0.11 -6.20 41.95
C ILE A 296 0.84 -7.31 41.48
N ASP A 297 0.78 -8.49 42.08
CA ASP A 297 1.58 -9.65 41.69
C ASP A 297 1.19 -10.13 40.27
N GLU A 298 -0.09 -10.12 39.92
CA GLU A 298 -0.59 -10.46 38.58
C GLU A 298 -0.19 -9.41 37.52
N LEU A 299 -0.16 -8.13 37.89
CA LEU A 299 0.37 -7.04 37.06
C LEU A 299 1.89 -7.13 36.90
N LEU A 300 2.62 -7.59 37.92
CA LEU A 300 4.06 -7.83 37.89
C LEU A 300 4.43 -9.08 37.07
N VAL A 301 3.59 -10.11 37.07
CA VAL A 301 3.76 -11.33 36.26
C VAL A 301 3.42 -11.05 34.78
N ASN A 302 2.47 -10.15 34.50
CA ASN A 302 2.14 -9.68 33.15
C ASN A 302 3.13 -8.64 32.58
N GLN A 303 4.43 -8.83 32.79
CA GLN A 303 5.49 -8.03 32.15
C GLN A 303 5.35 -7.96 30.62
N ALA A 304 4.77 -8.99 29.98
CA ALA A 304 4.51 -9.02 28.54
C ALA A 304 3.46 -7.97 28.11
N PHE A 305 2.43 -7.73 28.92
CA PHE A 305 1.37 -6.77 28.59
C PHE A 305 1.88 -5.33 28.69
N ILE A 306 2.64 -5.00 29.74
CA ILE A 306 3.24 -3.66 29.91
C ILE A 306 4.33 -3.39 28.86
N LYS A 307 5.14 -4.38 28.49
CA LYS A 307 6.14 -4.26 27.40
C LYS A 307 5.52 -4.08 26.01
N ASN A 308 4.27 -4.50 25.80
CA ASN A 308 3.57 -4.38 24.52
C ASN A 308 2.73 -3.09 24.41
N LEU A 309 2.37 -2.46 25.54
CA LEU A 309 1.52 -1.26 25.57
C LEU A 309 2.24 0.03 25.16
N VAL A 310 3.55 0.10 25.39
CA VAL A 310 4.45 1.02 24.70
C VAL A 310 5.19 0.14 23.72
N VAL A 311 5.02 0.31 22.40
CA VAL A 311 5.67 -0.55 21.40
C VAL A 311 7.20 -0.36 21.48
N GLN A 312 7.85 -1.07 22.41
CA GLN A 312 9.29 -1.08 22.62
C GLN A 312 9.95 -2.18 21.78
N LYS A 313 9.21 -3.24 21.44
CA LYS A 313 9.64 -4.32 20.55
C LYS A 313 8.52 -4.72 19.61
N LEU A 314 8.63 -4.40 18.32
CA LEU A 314 7.73 -4.87 17.26
C LEU A 314 8.49 -5.87 16.39
N LYS A 315 8.08 -7.14 16.44
CA LYS A 315 8.48 -8.18 15.48
C LYS A 315 7.29 -8.45 14.55
N ILE A 316 7.48 -8.35 13.23
CA ILE A 316 6.45 -8.69 12.23
C ILE A 316 6.92 -9.93 11.50
N ASP A 317 6.28 -11.06 11.82
CA ASP A 317 6.59 -12.38 11.31
C ASP A 317 5.35 -13.27 11.50
N THR A 318 5.09 -14.16 10.55
CA THR A 318 3.97 -15.11 10.60
C THR A 318 4.32 -16.43 11.29
N ASP A 319 5.61 -16.75 11.48
CA ASP A 319 6.09 -17.97 12.13
C ASP A 319 7.25 -17.70 13.10
N GLU A 320 6.92 -17.52 14.39
CA GLU A 320 7.91 -17.22 15.44
C GLU A 320 8.96 -18.32 15.70
N THR A 321 8.85 -19.48 15.03
CA THR A 321 9.72 -20.66 15.28
C THR A 321 10.83 -20.86 14.27
N THR A 322 10.79 -20.15 13.12
CA THR A 322 11.84 -20.26 12.09
C THR A 322 12.33 -18.89 11.66
N ASP A 323 13.45 -18.84 10.93
CA ASP A 323 14.02 -17.60 10.40
C ASP A 323 14.33 -17.73 8.90
N LYS A 324 13.48 -18.49 8.21
CA LYS A 324 13.67 -18.92 6.81
C LYS A 324 12.98 -18.00 5.80
N ASP A 325 12.17 -17.08 6.27
CA ASP A 325 11.44 -16.07 5.51
C ASP A 325 11.84 -14.66 6.01
N PHE A 326 10.96 -13.67 5.84
CA PHE A 326 11.28 -12.27 6.11
C PHE A 326 10.96 -11.89 7.56
N GLU A 327 11.95 -11.34 8.24
CA GLU A 327 11.85 -10.86 9.61
C GLU A 327 11.95 -9.34 9.64
N VAL A 328 11.07 -8.68 10.37
CA VAL A 328 11.21 -7.25 10.71
C VAL A 328 11.25 -7.09 12.21
N ASP A 329 12.33 -6.53 12.74
CA ASP A 329 12.51 -6.19 14.16
C ASP A 329 12.64 -4.68 14.34
N ILE A 330 11.88 -4.11 15.27
CA ILE A 330 12.00 -2.72 15.71
C ILE A 330 12.10 -2.70 17.23
N ASN A 331 13.28 -2.47 17.79
CA ASN A 331 13.50 -2.38 19.25
C ASN A 331 14.78 -1.65 19.65
N GLU A 332 14.94 -1.36 20.94
CA GLU A 332 16.11 -0.65 21.50
C GLU A 332 17.45 -1.41 21.38
N ASP A 333 17.43 -2.74 21.29
CA ASP A 333 18.65 -3.56 21.21
C ASP A 333 19.18 -3.68 19.78
N ILE A 334 18.26 -3.76 18.80
CA ILE A 334 18.55 -4.05 17.40
C ILE A 334 18.46 -2.80 16.53
N GLY A 335 17.63 -1.83 16.92
CA GLY A 335 17.19 -0.71 16.10
C GLY A 335 16.07 -1.14 15.15
N ILE A 336 16.19 -0.87 13.87
CA ILE A 336 15.26 -1.33 12.80
C ILE A 336 16.01 -2.35 11.96
N SER A 337 15.55 -3.59 11.87
CA SER A 337 16.22 -4.65 11.09
C SER A 337 15.23 -5.40 10.23
N VAL A 338 15.58 -5.61 8.96
CA VAL A 338 14.89 -6.45 8.00
C VAL A 338 15.84 -7.56 7.58
N ARG A 339 15.45 -8.83 7.77
CA ARG A 339 16.28 -10.00 7.49
C ARG A 339 15.51 -10.99 6.60
N ASN A 340 16.25 -11.83 5.89
CA ASN A 340 15.70 -12.98 5.18
C ASN A 340 16.69 -14.15 5.28
N LYS A 341 16.26 -15.34 5.72
CA LYS A 341 17.13 -16.52 5.91
C LYS A 341 18.35 -16.19 6.78
N ARG A 342 18.15 -15.47 7.88
CA ARG A 342 19.20 -14.90 8.78
C ARG A 342 20.11 -13.84 8.17
N GLY A 343 20.05 -13.61 6.85
CA GLY A 343 20.81 -12.56 6.19
C GLY A 343 20.19 -11.19 6.44
N VAL A 344 20.97 -10.23 6.93
CA VAL A 344 20.53 -8.84 7.09
C VAL A 344 20.39 -8.21 5.71
N LEU A 345 19.17 -7.79 5.36
CA LEU A 345 18.89 -7.04 4.13
C LEU A 345 19.03 -5.54 4.38
N PHE A 346 18.43 -5.05 5.45
CA PHE A 346 18.47 -3.64 5.85
C PHE A 346 18.53 -3.58 7.37
N LYS A 347 19.42 -2.78 7.94
CA LYS A 347 19.45 -2.53 9.38
C LYS A 347 19.84 -1.09 9.65
N VAL A 348 19.18 -0.46 10.61
CA VAL A 348 19.61 0.77 11.27
C VAL A 348 19.81 0.41 12.73
N SER A 349 21.04 0.47 13.23
CA SER A 349 21.32 0.16 14.64
C SER A 349 20.78 1.24 15.58
N PRO A 350 20.69 0.99 16.89
CA PRO A 350 20.29 2.00 17.88
C PRO A 350 21.18 3.26 17.86
N GLU A 351 22.44 3.11 17.44
CA GLU A 351 23.41 4.19 17.27
C GLU A 351 23.25 4.96 15.94
N GLY A 352 22.27 4.59 15.11
CA GLY A 352 22.00 5.21 13.81
C GLY A 352 22.89 4.71 12.68
N ILE A 353 23.57 3.57 12.84
CA ILE A 353 24.44 2.99 11.80
C ILE A 353 23.58 2.18 10.84
N MET A 354 23.63 2.53 9.55
CA MET A 354 22.91 1.82 8.50
C MET A 354 23.77 0.71 7.87
N GLN A 355 23.25 -0.52 7.83
CA GLN A 355 23.81 -1.68 7.15
C GLN A 355 22.83 -2.17 6.07
N LEU A 356 23.34 -2.45 4.87
CA LEU A 356 22.57 -2.96 3.74
C LEU A 356 23.18 -4.27 3.24
N SER A 357 22.34 -5.20 2.77
CA SER A 357 22.81 -6.36 2.00
C SER A 357 23.33 -5.91 0.65
N ASP A 358 24.40 -6.58 0.22
CA ASP A 358 24.93 -6.65 -1.14
C ASP A 358 23.89 -6.93 -2.25
N LYS A 359 22.67 -7.40 -1.91
CA LYS A 359 21.60 -7.75 -2.85
C LYS A 359 20.55 -6.65 -3.06
N LEU A 360 20.61 -5.53 -2.34
CA LEU A 360 19.70 -4.39 -2.49
C LEU A 360 20.24 -3.38 -3.51
N PHE A 361 19.64 -3.33 -4.70
CA PHE A 361 19.99 -2.39 -5.77
C PHE A 361 19.08 -1.16 -5.74
N PHE A 362 19.67 0.04 -5.60
CA PHE A 362 18.96 1.31 -5.78
C PHE A 362 19.57 2.10 -6.95
N HIS A 363 18.72 2.61 -7.85
CA HIS A 363 19.11 3.45 -9.00
C HIS A 363 19.31 4.91 -8.56
N LEU A 364 20.54 5.31 -8.20
CA LEU A 364 20.91 6.72 -7.95
C LEU A 364 22.35 6.98 -8.41
N ILE A 365 22.58 8.12 -9.10
CA ILE A 365 23.91 8.64 -9.50
C ILE A 365 24.11 10.05 -8.92
N LYS A 366 25.23 10.34 -8.26
CA LYS A 366 25.62 11.67 -7.72
C LYS A 366 26.40 12.47 -8.77
N TYR A 367 26.28 13.80 -8.72
CA TYR A 367 27.00 14.75 -9.59
C TYR A 367 28.54 14.64 -9.53
N SER A 368 29.07 14.11 -8.42
CA SER A 368 30.50 13.85 -8.25
C SER A 368 30.97 12.56 -8.93
N GLU A 369 30.05 11.67 -9.34
CA GLU A 369 30.34 10.33 -9.90
C GLU A 369 30.56 10.37 -11.42
N ILE A 370 30.51 11.56 -11.99
CA ILE A 370 30.97 11.83 -13.34
C ILE A 370 32.48 11.94 -13.28
N GLY A 371 33.18 10.94 -13.85
CA GLY A 371 34.63 10.99 -14.04
C GLY A 371 35.07 12.28 -14.73
N THR A 372 36.36 12.59 -14.63
CA THR A 372 36.99 13.88 -15.01
C THR A 372 36.87 14.27 -16.50
N SER A 373 36.17 13.49 -17.33
CA SER A 373 35.92 13.79 -18.74
C SER A 373 34.55 13.29 -19.19
N VAL A 374 33.78 14.19 -19.80
CA VAL A 374 32.44 13.95 -20.34
C VAL A 374 32.52 13.87 -21.86
N TYR A 375 32.09 12.74 -22.42
CA TYR A 375 31.94 12.57 -23.86
C TYR A 375 30.48 12.80 -24.23
N PHE A 376 30.21 13.89 -24.94
CA PHE A 376 28.92 14.17 -25.53
C PHE A 376 29.05 14.27 -27.05
N ASN A 377 28.01 13.84 -27.77
CA ASN A 377 27.85 14.11 -29.19
C ASN A 377 26.53 14.84 -29.46
N ASN A 378 26.52 15.61 -30.54
CA ASN A 378 25.32 16.32 -31.00
C ASN A 378 24.39 15.39 -31.79
N ASP A 379 23.13 15.80 -31.93
CA ASP A 379 22.18 15.15 -32.83
C ASP A 379 22.74 15.19 -34.26
N ASN A 380 22.80 14.02 -34.91
CA ASN A 380 23.35 13.83 -36.25
C ASN A 380 24.85 14.12 -36.38
N GLU A 381 25.62 14.03 -35.29
CA GLU A 381 27.07 14.19 -35.37
C GLU A 381 27.72 13.00 -36.11
N SER A 382 28.67 13.31 -37.00
CA SER A 382 29.42 12.31 -37.76
C SER A 382 30.57 11.70 -36.96
N CYS A 383 30.93 10.45 -37.25
CA CYS A 383 32.06 9.78 -36.59
C CYS A 383 33.40 10.54 -36.74
N LYS A 384 33.62 11.22 -37.88
CA LYS A 384 34.81 12.04 -38.10
C LYS A 384 34.85 13.24 -37.16
N SER A 385 33.74 13.95 -36.98
CA SER A 385 33.65 15.09 -36.07
C SER A 385 33.89 14.68 -34.61
N VAL A 386 33.37 13.52 -34.22
CA VAL A 386 33.63 12.93 -32.89
C VAL A 386 35.11 12.59 -32.72
N PHE A 387 35.75 11.99 -33.73
CA PHE A 387 37.18 11.71 -33.71
C PHE A 387 38.04 12.98 -33.69
N GLU A 388 37.72 13.98 -34.51
CA GLU A 388 38.44 15.27 -34.52
C GLU A 388 38.37 15.97 -33.16
N ARG A 389 37.27 15.75 -32.41
CA ARG A 389 37.09 16.32 -31.07
C ARG A 389 37.85 15.58 -29.99
N TYR A 390 37.73 14.25 -29.93
CA TYR A 390 38.22 13.45 -28.79
C TYR A 390 39.51 12.69 -29.10
N GLY A 391 39.93 12.63 -30.36
CA GLY A 391 41.05 11.83 -30.82
C GLY A 391 40.78 10.32 -30.74
N GLU A 392 41.87 9.55 -30.84
CA GLU A 392 41.82 8.10 -30.66
C GLU A 392 41.73 7.76 -29.16
N ILE A 393 40.66 7.07 -28.76
CA ILE A 393 40.44 6.63 -27.38
C ILE A 393 39.96 5.19 -27.34
N SER A 394 40.31 4.49 -26.26
CA SER A 394 39.71 3.22 -25.87
C SER A 394 39.69 3.17 -24.35
N LYS A 395 38.54 3.53 -23.76
CA LYS A 395 38.41 3.73 -22.32
C LYS A 395 37.09 3.17 -21.80
N ASN A 396 37.06 2.74 -20.54
CA ASN A 396 35.78 2.37 -19.95
C ASN A 396 34.90 3.61 -19.84
N ALA A 397 33.60 3.39 -19.96
CA ALA A 397 32.64 4.47 -20.00
C ALA A 397 31.38 4.05 -19.28
N TYR A 398 30.69 5.00 -18.64
CA TYR A 398 29.41 4.72 -17.96
C TYR A 398 28.30 5.57 -18.56
N GLY A 399 27.21 4.93 -18.95
CA GLY A 399 26.01 5.60 -19.45
C GLY A 399 24.97 4.61 -19.98
N LYS A 400 23.88 5.15 -20.53
CA LYS A 400 22.82 4.35 -21.16
C LYS A 400 22.67 4.73 -22.61
N PHE A 401 22.59 3.73 -23.48
CA PHE A 401 22.29 3.91 -24.88
C PHE A 401 21.30 2.85 -25.35
N LYS A 402 20.17 3.25 -25.96
CA LYS A 402 19.09 2.33 -26.40
C LYS A 402 18.67 1.31 -25.33
N ASN A 403 18.55 1.75 -24.07
CA ASN A 403 18.25 0.90 -22.90
C ASN A 403 19.27 -0.21 -22.59
N ASP A 404 20.48 -0.08 -23.14
CA ASP A 404 21.64 -0.88 -22.80
C ASP A 404 22.64 -0.05 -21.99
N GLN A 405 23.28 -0.68 -21.01
CA GLN A 405 24.24 -0.02 -20.15
C GLN A 405 25.61 -0.08 -20.81
N ILE A 406 26.15 1.07 -21.17
CA ILE A 406 27.47 1.18 -21.77
C ILE A 406 28.51 1.09 -20.67
N HIS A 407 29.51 0.24 -20.89
CA HIS A 407 30.64 0.02 -19.98
C HIS A 407 31.98 0.41 -20.62
N ARG A 408 32.03 0.66 -21.94
CA ARG A 408 33.25 1.07 -22.65
C ARG A 408 32.93 1.87 -23.92
N ILE A 409 33.80 2.80 -24.28
CA ILE A 409 33.79 3.50 -25.57
C ILE A 409 35.14 3.33 -26.27
N SER A 410 35.11 3.19 -27.59
CA SER A 410 36.28 3.24 -28.46
C SER A 410 36.03 4.19 -29.61
N ILE A 411 36.97 5.10 -29.89
CA ILE A 411 37.00 5.98 -31.05
C ILE A 411 38.34 5.76 -31.73
N GLN A 412 38.33 5.39 -33.01
CA GLN A 412 39.54 5.03 -33.75
C GLN A 412 39.53 5.63 -35.14
N LYS A 413 40.71 5.99 -35.63
CA LYS A 413 40.96 6.26 -37.05
C LYS A 413 41.85 5.15 -37.58
N THR A 414 41.29 4.35 -38.47
CA THR A 414 41.99 3.24 -39.12
C THR A 414 42.18 3.54 -40.59
N LYS A 415 43.16 2.87 -41.16
CA LYS A 415 43.34 2.78 -42.60
C LYS A 415 42.21 1.94 -43.18
N GLY A 416 41.44 2.53 -44.08
CA GLY A 416 40.37 1.85 -44.81
C GLY A 416 40.91 1.07 -46.02
N GLU A 417 40.01 0.77 -46.94
CA GLU A 417 40.33 0.06 -48.17
C GLU A 417 41.22 0.90 -49.09
N ASN A 418 42.05 0.20 -49.86
CA ASN A 418 42.79 0.75 -50.97
C ASN A 418 41.81 1.05 -52.11
N ILE A 419 41.74 2.31 -52.52
CA ILE A 419 40.99 2.73 -53.69
C ILE A 419 41.98 3.09 -54.78
N ASP A 420 41.75 2.47 -55.93
CA ASP A 420 42.47 2.79 -57.15
C ASP A 420 41.83 4.00 -57.82
N TYR A 421 42.69 4.96 -58.15
CA TYR A 421 42.35 6.15 -58.91
C TYR A 421 43.16 6.18 -60.17
N TYR A 422 42.59 6.87 -61.15
CA TYR A 422 43.19 7.01 -62.46
C TYR A 422 43.20 8.49 -62.81
N CYS A 423 44.37 9.02 -63.16
CA CYS A 423 44.49 10.32 -63.80
C CYS A 423 44.91 10.11 -65.25
N PHE A 424 44.36 10.91 -66.15
CA PHE A 424 44.75 10.86 -67.55
C PHE A 424 46.03 11.66 -67.73
N VAL A 425 47.08 11.03 -68.24
CA VAL A 425 48.42 11.60 -68.35
C VAL A 425 48.78 11.84 -69.81
N HIS A 426 49.10 13.09 -70.14
CA HIS A 426 49.48 13.51 -71.48
C HIS A 426 51.00 13.39 -71.69
N ILE A 427 51.41 12.87 -72.84
CA ILE A 427 52.79 12.89 -73.33
C ILE A 427 52.82 13.71 -74.61
N ASP A 428 53.59 14.79 -74.57
CA ASP A 428 53.80 15.68 -75.71
C ASP A 428 54.72 15.02 -76.76
N GLY A 429 54.34 15.16 -78.04
CA GLY A 429 55.03 14.60 -79.19
C GLY A 429 54.84 15.44 -80.46
N GLY A 430 54.64 16.77 -80.34
CA GLY A 430 54.44 17.64 -81.49
C GLY A 430 53.02 17.58 -82.06
N MET A 431 52.83 17.31 -83.37
CA MET A 431 51.50 17.29 -84.02
C MET A 431 50.60 16.11 -83.58
N THR A 432 51.17 15.16 -82.85
CA THR A 432 50.50 14.00 -82.26
C THR A 432 50.71 14.02 -80.75
N SER A 433 49.62 13.96 -80.00
CA SER A 433 49.63 13.73 -78.56
C SER A 433 49.18 12.31 -78.27
N SER A 434 49.83 11.67 -77.30
CA SER A 434 49.35 10.43 -76.72
C SER A 434 49.19 10.59 -75.22
N GLY A 435 48.22 9.90 -74.65
CA GLY A 435 48.05 9.87 -73.21
C GLY A 435 47.55 8.53 -72.72
N PHE A 436 47.66 8.30 -71.42
CA PHE A 436 47.28 7.04 -70.80
C PHE A 436 46.81 7.26 -69.38
N TRP A 437 46.03 6.31 -68.88
CA TRP A 437 45.59 6.31 -67.50
C TRP A 437 46.72 5.82 -66.59
N HIS A 438 47.20 6.70 -65.71
CA HIS A 438 48.10 6.30 -64.63
C HIS A 438 47.26 5.88 -63.41
N LYS A 439 47.41 4.62 -63.02
CA LYS A 439 46.83 4.08 -61.79
C LYS A 439 47.69 4.49 -60.61
N PHE A 440 47.08 5.10 -59.61
CA PHE A 440 47.67 5.20 -58.29
C PHE A 440 46.64 4.72 -57.26
N THR A 441 47.14 4.06 -56.24
CA THR A 441 46.32 3.52 -55.16
C THR A 441 46.51 4.40 -53.95
N THR A 442 45.43 4.92 -53.41
CA THR A 442 45.48 5.57 -52.10
C THR A 442 44.59 4.82 -51.11
N GLN A 443 44.90 5.00 -49.84
CA GLN A 443 44.18 4.39 -48.75
C GLN A 443 43.10 5.35 -48.25
N THR A 444 41.88 4.85 -48.09
CA THR A 444 40.83 5.62 -47.42
C THR A 444 41.11 5.75 -45.93
N GLU A 445 40.50 6.75 -45.31
CA GLU A 445 40.48 6.91 -43.86
C GLU A 445 39.14 6.42 -43.33
N LYS A 446 39.17 5.54 -42.33
CA LYS A 446 37.98 4.97 -41.71
C LYS A 446 37.93 5.36 -40.23
N TYR A 447 36.95 6.19 -39.89
CA TYR A 447 36.65 6.60 -38.52
C TYR A 447 35.61 5.66 -37.93
N ILE A 448 35.87 5.13 -36.73
CA ILE A 448 35.04 4.12 -36.08
C ILE A 448 34.75 4.57 -34.66
N VAL A 449 33.48 4.59 -34.27
CA VAL A 449 33.03 4.81 -32.88
C VAL A 449 32.24 3.59 -32.43
N THR A 450 32.68 2.94 -31.35
CA THR A 450 32.00 1.79 -30.77
C THR A 450 31.62 2.05 -29.33
N PHE A 451 30.34 1.88 -29.02
CA PHE A 451 29.83 1.80 -27.66
C PHE A 451 29.64 0.33 -27.28
N PHE A 452 30.34 -0.12 -26.24
CA PHE A 452 30.23 -1.48 -25.73
C PHE A 452 29.19 -1.49 -24.61
N GLY A 453 28.04 -2.08 -24.89
CA GLY A 453 26.94 -2.28 -23.96
C GLY A 453 26.96 -3.65 -23.32
N VAL A 454 26.26 -3.79 -22.19
CA VAL A 454 26.08 -5.08 -21.51
C VAL A 454 25.35 -6.08 -22.40
N LYS A 455 24.41 -5.63 -23.24
CA LYS A 455 23.62 -6.49 -24.13
C LYS A 455 24.19 -6.55 -25.55
N ASN A 456 24.61 -5.41 -26.11
CA ASN A 456 25.04 -5.29 -27.50
C ASN A 456 26.20 -4.30 -27.66
N ASN A 457 26.98 -4.51 -28.73
CA ASN A 457 27.96 -3.54 -29.19
C ASN A 457 27.37 -2.71 -30.33
N TYR A 458 27.45 -1.39 -30.21
CA TYR A 458 26.95 -0.45 -31.21
C TYR A 458 28.13 0.20 -31.92
N THR A 459 28.39 -0.18 -33.17
CA THR A 459 29.51 0.32 -33.96
C THR A 459 29.00 1.24 -35.06
N TYR A 460 29.64 2.40 -35.14
CA TYR A 460 29.35 3.45 -36.10
C TYR A 460 30.61 3.75 -36.93
N THR A 461 30.47 3.89 -38.24
CA THR A 461 31.59 4.12 -39.15
C THR A 461 31.38 5.31 -40.07
N ARG A 462 32.48 6.00 -40.37
CA ARG A 462 32.57 6.96 -41.47
C ARG A 462 33.82 6.71 -42.31
N ILE A 463 33.65 6.60 -43.62
CA ILE A 463 34.77 6.40 -44.56
C ILE A 463 34.96 7.66 -45.40
N ASN A 464 36.17 8.21 -45.35
CA ASN A 464 36.57 9.38 -46.11
C ASN A 464 37.70 9.04 -47.08
N THR A 465 37.69 9.73 -48.21
CA THR A 465 38.81 9.73 -49.15
C THR A 465 39.80 10.84 -48.77
N PRO A 466 41.10 10.68 -49.05
CA PRO A 466 42.13 11.66 -48.68
C PRO A 466 41.82 13.07 -49.20
N GLN A 467 42.26 14.07 -48.45
CA GLN A 467 42.11 15.48 -48.80
C GLN A 467 43.06 15.93 -49.91
N GLU A 468 44.20 15.27 -50.07
CA GLU A 468 45.21 15.63 -51.06
C GLU A 468 45.61 14.42 -51.88
N ILE A 469 45.01 14.35 -53.07
CA ILE A 469 45.47 13.52 -54.17
C ILE A 469 45.85 14.52 -55.26
N GLN A 470 47.14 14.68 -55.50
CA GLN A 470 47.62 15.60 -56.52
C GLN A 470 47.81 14.86 -57.85
N TYR A 471 47.54 15.57 -58.94
CA TYR A 471 47.96 15.13 -60.27
C TYR A 471 49.49 15.04 -60.29
N PRO A 472 50.10 14.02 -60.92
CA PRO A 472 51.55 13.87 -60.98
C PRO A 472 52.24 15.16 -61.47
N PRO A 473 53.29 15.65 -60.79
CA PRO A 473 54.01 16.86 -61.23
C PRO A 473 54.58 16.72 -62.64
N ASP A 474 54.66 17.84 -63.36
CA ASP A 474 55.41 17.90 -64.62
C ASP A 474 56.88 17.54 -64.34
N GLY A 475 57.47 16.70 -65.21
CA GLY A 475 58.81 16.14 -65.03
C GLY A 475 58.87 14.78 -64.36
N THR A 476 57.75 14.27 -63.81
CA THR A 476 57.72 12.94 -63.16
C THR A 476 58.13 11.85 -64.17
N THR A 477 59.06 10.97 -63.81
CA THR A 477 59.43 9.81 -64.63
C THR A 477 58.54 8.62 -64.28
N ILE A 478 58.01 7.94 -65.29
CA ILE A 478 57.13 6.79 -65.09
C ILE A 478 57.87 5.50 -65.46
N PRO A 479 57.83 4.46 -64.59
CA PRO A 479 58.45 3.18 -64.89
C PRO A 479 57.98 2.62 -66.24
N GLY A 480 58.93 2.36 -67.15
CA GLY A 480 58.65 1.82 -68.48
C GLY A 480 58.40 2.86 -69.58
N ARG A 481 58.67 4.15 -69.33
CA ARG A 481 58.75 5.19 -70.38
C ARG A 481 60.01 6.04 -70.23
N ASP A 482 60.59 6.41 -71.37
CA ASP A 482 61.85 7.18 -71.41
C ASP A 482 61.61 8.70 -71.23
N ASP A 483 60.42 9.20 -71.57
CA ASP A 483 60.09 10.62 -71.49
C ASP A 483 59.39 11.00 -70.16
N PRO A 484 59.79 12.11 -69.52
CA PRO A 484 59.14 12.61 -68.31
C PRO A 484 57.79 13.28 -68.63
N LEU A 485 56.91 13.33 -67.64
CA LEU A 485 55.57 13.92 -67.78
C LEU A 485 55.57 15.37 -68.20
N ARG A 486 54.69 15.74 -69.13
CA ARG A 486 54.47 17.13 -69.53
C ARG A 486 53.00 17.40 -69.77
N TYR A 487 52.42 18.26 -68.96
CA TYR A 487 51.10 18.81 -69.19
C TYR A 487 51.13 19.84 -70.32
N ASN A 488 50.26 19.65 -71.32
CA ASN A 488 50.10 20.58 -72.44
C ASN A 488 48.73 21.27 -72.32
N GLU A 489 48.73 22.53 -71.88
CA GLU A 489 47.51 23.34 -71.70
C GLU A 489 46.71 23.52 -73.00
N TYR A 490 47.40 23.65 -74.14
CA TYR A 490 46.76 23.84 -75.44
C TYR A 490 45.96 22.60 -75.84
N MET A 491 46.56 21.41 -75.73
CA MET A 491 45.89 20.15 -76.06
C MET A 491 44.80 19.78 -75.05
N ALA A 492 44.97 20.15 -73.77
CA ALA A 492 43.94 19.97 -72.75
C ALA A 492 42.64 20.73 -73.09
N ASN A 493 42.77 21.98 -73.54
CA ASN A 493 41.64 22.82 -73.92
C ASN A 493 40.92 22.32 -75.19
N GLU A 494 41.68 21.93 -76.22
CA GLU A 494 41.11 21.49 -77.50
C GLU A 494 40.50 20.08 -77.44
N CYS A 495 41.03 19.19 -76.59
CA CYS A 495 40.59 17.79 -76.49
C CYS A 495 39.73 17.50 -75.23
N GLY A 496 39.45 18.51 -74.39
CA GLY A 496 38.60 18.36 -73.20
C GLY A 496 39.20 17.51 -72.07
N VAL A 497 40.52 17.39 -72.00
CA VAL A 497 41.27 16.58 -71.03
C VAL A 497 42.00 17.48 -70.02
N ASP A 498 41.22 18.05 -69.10
CA ASP A 498 41.72 18.83 -67.95
C ASP A 498 42.50 17.94 -66.96
N ARG A 499 43.31 18.56 -66.07
CA ARG A 499 43.93 17.92 -64.89
C ARG A 499 42.86 17.40 -63.91
N LYS A 500 42.26 16.25 -64.22
CA LYS A 500 41.20 15.61 -63.45
C LYS A 500 41.61 14.22 -63.00
N ILE A 501 41.21 13.87 -61.78
CA ILE A 501 41.36 12.54 -61.21
C ILE A 501 40.00 11.87 -61.22
N TYR A 502 39.96 10.61 -61.62
CA TYR A 502 38.73 9.86 -61.82
C TYR A 502 38.71 8.60 -60.95
N LYS A 503 37.53 8.28 -60.42
CA LYS A 503 37.27 7.03 -59.70
C LYS A 503 36.63 6.04 -60.67
N THR A 504 37.43 5.16 -61.29
CA THR A 504 36.97 4.18 -62.28
C THR A 504 37.75 2.87 -62.21
N LYS A 505 37.29 1.83 -62.91
CA LYS A 505 38.03 0.58 -63.14
C LYS A 505 38.19 0.40 -64.64
N GLY A 506 39.40 0.60 -65.15
CA GLY A 506 39.71 0.42 -66.56
C GLY A 506 41.07 1.00 -66.93
N THR A 507 41.81 0.32 -67.78
CA THR A 507 43.05 0.81 -68.38
C THR A 507 42.78 1.14 -69.84
N GLY A 508 43.27 2.30 -70.30
CA GLY A 508 43.11 2.73 -71.69
C GLY A 508 44.17 3.77 -72.06
N GLY A 509 44.53 3.80 -73.33
CA GLY A 509 45.32 4.87 -73.92
C GLY A 509 44.46 5.68 -74.87
N TYR A 510 44.84 6.93 -75.09
CA TYR A 510 44.29 7.76 -76.14
C TYR A 510 45.44 8.31 -76.98
N THR A 511 45.20 8.50 -78.26
CA THR A 511 46.11 9.21 -79.15
C THR A 511 45.28 10.18 -79.97
N CYS A 512 45.66 11.45 -79.99
CA CYS A 512 45.17 12.38 -80.99
C CYS A 512 46.29 12.93 -81.83
N SER A 513 45.94 13.28 -83.06
CA SER A 513 46.66 14.33 -83.76
C SER A 513 45.75 15.55 -83.80
N ALA A 514 46.32 16.74 -83.92
CA ALA A 514 45.53 17.98 -84.15
C ALA A 514 44.60 17.87 -85.39
N MET A 515 44.73 16.82 -86.22
CA MET A 515 43.91 16.56 -87.40
C MET A 515 43.01 15.31 -87.32
N CYS A 516 43.05 14.51 -86.24
CA CYS A 516 42.23 13.29 -86.15
C CYS A 516 41.98 12.89 -84.68
N VAL A 517 40.71 12.89 -84.26
CA VAL A 517 40.25 12.43 -82.94
C VAL A 517 39.91 10.95 -83.03
N ILE A 518 40.62 10.10 -82.29
CA ILE A 518 40.29 8.67 -82.13
C ILE A 518 39.42 8.52 -80.87
N THR A 519 38.48 7.59 -80.96
CA THR A 519 37.39 7.20 -80.05
C THR A 519 37.47 7.72 -78.60
N PRO A 520 36.44 8.40 -78.08
CA PRO A 520 36.40 8.89 -76.71
C PRO A 520 36.59 7.77 -75.69
N VAL A 521 37.43 8.00 -74.68
CA VAL A 521 37.51 7.11 -73.52
C VAL A 521 36.33 7.42 -72.60
N THR A 522 35.62 6.40 -72.14
CA THR A 522 34.51 6.58 -71.19
C THR A 522 35.06 7.02 -69.83
N HIS A 523 34.76 8.25 -69.44
CA HIS A 523 35.21 8.81 -68.17
C HIS A 523 34.35 8.27 -67.02
N GLY A 524 35.00 7.97 -65.89
CA GLY A 524 34.31 7.63 -64.64
C GLY A 524 33.81 8.86 -63.90
N GLU A 525 33.35 8.65 -62.67
CA GLU A 525 32.96 9.75 -61.78
C GLU A 525 34.18 10.61 -61.44
N LEU A 526 34.04 11.94 -61.53
CA LEU A 526 35.07 12.90 -61.10
C LEU A 526 35.33 12.71 -59.60
N PHE A 527 36.61 12.65 -59.22
CA PHE A 527 36.99 12.56 -57.83
C PHE A 527 36.86 13.93 -57.13
N THR A 528 36.09 13.96 -56.05
CA THR A 528 35.99 15.11 -55.14
C THR A 528 36.74 14.79 -53.85
N PHE A 529 37.64 15.68 -53.43
CA PHE A 529 38.38 15.54 -52.17
C PHE A 529 37.46 15.42 -50.96
N ASN A 530 37.86 14.60 -49.98
CA ASN A 530 37.12 14.41 -48.73
C ASN A 530 35.67 13.88 -48.95
N LYS A 531 35.39 13.22 -50.10
CA LYS A 531 34.09 12.57 -50.35
C LYS A 531 33.84 11.50 -49.29
N VAL A 532 32.63 11.54 -48.72
CA VAL A 532 32.13 10.59 -47.72
C VAL A 532 31.50 9.40 -48.44
N ILE A 533 31.92 8.19 -48.09
CA ILE A 533 31.45 6.95 -48.72
C ILE A 533 30.38 6.27 -47.88
N GLU A 534 30.59 6.23 -46.56
CA GLU A 534 29.66 5.67 -45.60
C GLU A 534 29.57 6.67 -44.44
N GLU A 535 28.36 7.07 -44.08
CA GLU A 535 28.13 7.98 -42.96
C GLU A 535 27.04 7.42 -42.06
N GLN A 536 27.41 7.14 -40.82
CA GLN A 536 26.46 6.76 -39.81
C GLN A 536 26.32 7.90 -38.81
N THR A 537 25.10 8.39 -38.70
CA THR A 537 24.73 9.43 -37.73
C THR A 537 24.72 8.84 -36.34
N LEU A 538 25.48 9.45 -35.44
CA LEU A 538 25.45 9.07 -34.04
C LEU A 538 24.23 9.73 -33.37
N PRO A 539 23.38 8.96 -32.68
CA PRO A 539 22.37 9.54 -31.80
C PRO A 539 23.05 10.23 -30.62
N LYS A 540 22.46 11.31 -30.11
CA LYS A 540 22.98 12.03 -28.95
C LYS A 540 23.09 11.11 -27.74
N THR A 541 24.32 10.97 -27.25
CA THR A 541 24.65 10.21 -26.04
C THR A 541 25.63 11.00 -25.18
N THR A 542 25.54 10.78 -23.87
CA THR A 542 26.46 11.34 -22.88
C THR A 542 27.06 10.17 -22.12
N LEU A 543 28.38 10.06 -22.17
CA LEU A 543 29.15 9.01 -21.53
C LEU A 543 30.25 9.61 -20.66
N TYR A 544 30.56 8.90 -19.57
CA TYR A 544 31.54 9.35 -18.59
C TYR A 544 32.75 8.43 -18.60
N ASP A 545 33.96 8.98 -18.71
CA ASP A 545 35.22 8.23 -18.56
C ASP A 545 35.38 7.64 -17.16
N SER A 546 36.21 6.60 -17.00
CA SER A 546 36.44 5.95 -15.70
C SER A 546 37.87 6.13 -15.18
N ASP A 547 38.02 6.75 -14.00
CA ASP A 547 38.97 6.33 -12.94
C ASP A 547 38.81 7.15 -11.64
N PRO A 548 39.12 6.67 -10.41
CA PRO A 548 38.86 5.35 -9.80
C PRO A 548 37.96 5.37 -8.53
N GLU A 549 37.54 6.52 -7.97
CA GLU A 549 36.87 6.55 -6.64
C GLU A 549 35.33 6.40 -6.63
N GLN A 550 34.64 6.43 -7.78
CA GLN A 550 33.20 6.74 -7.80
C GLN A 550 32.31 5.83 -8.65
N ILE A 551 32.43 4.51 -8.47
CA ILE A 551 31.38 3.60 -8.96
C ILE A 551 30.96 2.65 -7.86
N SER A 552 30.31 3.24 -6.86
CA SER A 552 29.38 2.55 -5.99
C SER A 552 28.48 3.58 -5.32
N LEU A 553 27.23 3.61 -5.81
CA LEU A 553 25.99 3.97 -5.12
C LEU A 553 26.03 5.22 -4.24
N ILE A 554 25.19 6.18 -4.60
CA ILE A 554 25.00 7.33 -3.73
C ILE A 554 23.56 7.50 -3.23
N MET A 555 23.49 7.62 -1.89
CA MET A 555 22.45 8.29 -1.12
C MET A 555 22.91 9.72 -0.73
N LYS A 556 21.97 10.67 -0.69
CA LYS A 556 22.21 12.07 -0.26
C LYS A 556 21.91 12.19 1.24
N LEU A 557 22.90 12.61 2.04
CA LEU A 557 22.72 12.98 3.43
C LEU A 557 22.76 14.51 3.53
N ASP A 558 21.61 15.12 3.81
CA ASP A 558 21.49 16.56 4.08
C ASP A 558 21.74 16.83 5.59
N ASN A 559 22.18 18.05 5.92
CA ASN A 559 22.42 18.55 7.30
C ASN A 559 23.63 17.95 8.07
N ILE A 560 24.72 17.56 7.40
CA ILE A 560 25.97 17.15 8.06
C ILE A 560 26.74 18.38 8.61
N PRO A 561 27.18 18.40 9.88
CA PRO A 561 27.96 19.50 10.45
C PRO A 561 29.26 19.78 9.69
N LYS A 562 29.57 21.07 9.47
CA LYS A 562 30.81 21.53 8.81
C LYS A 562 32.05 21.60 9.73
N TYR A 563 31.85 21.35 11.02
CA TYR A 563 32.90 21.42 12.03
C TYR A 563 32.85 20.16 12.89
N LYS A 564 34.00 19.73 13.41
CA LYS A 564 34.11 18.54 14.26
C LYS A 564 33.16 18.64 15.46
N PRO A 565 32.17 17.75 15.58
CA PRO A 565 31.28 17.70 16.73
C PRO A 565 32.06 17.33 17.99
N PRO A 566 31.73 17.91 19.15
CA PRO A 566 32.38 17.57 20.42
C PRO A 566 32.03 16.17 20.94
N LYS A 567 30.95 15.56 20.45
CA LYS A 567 30.57 14.17 20.76
C LYS A 567 31.27 13.22 19.80
N GLN A 568 31.80 12.10 20.30
CA GLN A 568 32.43 11.05 19.50
C GLN A 568 31.42 10.31 18.62
N ASN A 569 31.89 9.69 17.54
CA ASN A 569 31.09 8.87 16.62
C ASN A 569 30.05 9.64 15.77
N ILE A 570 30.19 10.95 15.64
CA ILE A 570 29.32 11.76 14.77
C ILE A 570 30.03 12.01 13.45
N LEU A 571 29.33 11.73 12.36
CA LEU A 571 29.78 12.02 11.00
C LEU A 571 29.79 13.55 10.80
N TRP A 572 30.93 14.10 10.39
CA TRP A 572 31.09 15.52 10.08
C TRP A 572 31.93 15.72 8.83
N ARG A 573 31.80 16.91 8.23
CA ARG A 573 32.48 17.27 6.99
C ARG A 573 33.76 18.06 7.29
N ASP A 574 34.90 17.49 6.95
CA ASP A 574 36.22 18.13 7.01
C ASP A 574 36.72 18.42 5.59
N GLY A 575 36.42 19.61 5.07
CA GLY A 575 36.59 19.93 3.66
C GLY A 575 35.72 19.03 2.77
N ASP A 576 36.34 18.27 1.89
CA ASP A 576 35.67 17.32 0.99
C ASP A 576 35.59 15.89 1.55
N VAL A 577 36.13 15.66 2.75
CA VAL A 577 36.21 14.32 3.37
C VAL A 577 35.21 14.20 4.52
N LEU A 578 34.52 13.06 4.61
CA LEU A 578 33.68 12.72 5.76
C LEU A 578 34.55 12.07 6.84
N LYS A 579 34.48 12.58 8.06
CA LYS A 579 35.20 12.06 9.23
C LYS A 579 34.23 11.71 10.35
N ILE A 580 34.66 10.81 11.22
CA ILE A 580 33.97 10.46 12.45
C ILE A 580 34.70 11.17 13.59
N SER A 581 33.96 11.88 14.45
CA SER A 581 34.51 12.69 15.55
C SER A 581 35.16 11.89 16.67
#